data_AF-A0A1I9WLA5-F1
#
_entry.id   AF-A0A1I9WLA5-F1
#
_cell.length_a   1.000
_cell.length_b   1.000
_cell.length_c   1.000
_cell.angle_alpha   90.00
_cell.angle_beta   90.00
_cell.angle_gamma   90.00
#
_symmetry.space_group_name_H-M   'P 1'
#
loop_
_entity.id
_entity.type
_entity.pdbx_description
1 polymer ?
#
loop_
_entity_poly.entity_id
_entity_poly.type
_entity_poly.pdbx_seq_one_letter_code
_entity_poly.pdbx_strand_id
1 'polypeptide(L)'
;MVHQFLIHSLPVSEEIDDLHGIACVVSDECHWTEWCYQNKCDLPCHLLQCEQVKPNGFCIVRHHLPFCTTAVELQRDAQVRARGGCISSLDCQETEWCMNEICEDACQQLDCSSQGERVCQVTNHHPICKPKVVDEIPDHLGEKHCTNSYQCEGSFICLDYQCKDPCQQDWIKKIKGPCYE
;
A
#
# COMPACT_ATOMS: atom_id res chain seq x y z
N MET A 1 9.36 67.03 -21.14
CA MET A 1 9.61 66.41 -19.81
C MET A 1 9.61 64.92 -20.02
N VAL A 2 10.74 64.31 -19.70
CA VAL A 2 11.11 62.93 -19.99
C VAL A 2 10.68 62.08 -18.79
N HIS A 3 9.89 61.02 -19.00
CA HIS A 3 9.80 59.94 -18.02
C HIS A 3 10.21 58.63 -18.68
N GLN A 4 11.41 58.22 -18.30
CA GLN A 4 12.14 57.04 -18.68
C GLN A 4 11.74 55.94 -17.69
N PHE A 5 10.98 54.93 -18.13
CA PHE A 5 10.70 53.74 -17.33
C PHE A 5 11.81 52.72 -17.58
N LEU A 6 12.68 52.55 -16.58
CA LEU A 6 13.67 51.47 -16.51
C LEU A 6 12.95 50.16 -16.17
N ILE A 7 12.84 49.27 -17.16
CA ILE A 7 12.45 47.87 -16.94
C ILE A 7 13.71 47.14 -16.44
N HIS A 8 13.78 46.90 -15.13
CA HIS A 8 14.78 46.01 -14.56
C HIS A 8 14.36 44.57 -14.85
N SER A 9 15.08 43.92 -15.75
CA SER A 9 15.05 42.47 -15.94
C SER A 9 15.51 41.79 -14.64
N LEU A 10 14.59 41.12 -13.95
CA LEU A 10 14.96 40.20 -12.87
C LEU A 10 15.64 38.97 -13.48
N PRO A 11 16.68 38.42 -12.82
CA PRO A 11 17.32 37.20 -13.28
C PRO A 11 16.35 36.02 -13.11
N VAL A 12 16.17 35.25 -14.18
CA VAL A 12 15.60 33.91 -14.16
C VAL A 12 16.51 33.06 -13.29
N SER A 13 16.11 32.84 -12.04
CA SER A 13 16.73 31.86 -11.17
C SER A 13 16.46 30.47 -11.73
N GLU A 14 17.53 29.73 -11.95
CA GLU A 14 17.58 28.35 -12.41
C GLU A 14 16.60 27.47 -11.62
N GLU A 15 15.75 26.73 -12.33
CA GLU A 15 14.86 25.73 -11.76
C GLU A 15 15.70 24.63 -11.10
N ILE A 16 15.53 24.53 -9.79
CA ILE A 16 15.95 23.40 -8.98
C ILE A 16 15.08 22.21 -9.42
N ASP A 17 15.73 21.17 -9.93
CA ASP A 17 15.12 19.93 -10.42
C ASP A 17 14.11 19.37 -9.41
N ASP A 18 12.85 19.38 -9.83
CA ASP A 18 11.69 19.39 -8.96
C ASP A 18 11.28 17.95 -8.61
N LEU A 19 11.71 17.48 -7.45
CA LEU A 19 11.15 16.29 -6.78
C LEU A 19 9.70 16.57 -6.26
N HIS A 20 8.96 17.48 -6.90
CA HIS A 20 7.55 17.83 -6.62
C HIS A 20 6.56 17.21 -7.63
N GLY A 21 6.98 16.28 -8.48
CA GLY A 21 6.14 15.71 -9.54
C GLY A 21 5.33 14.44 -9.17
N ILE A 22 5.53 13.85 -7.99
CA ILE A 22 4.89 12.58 -7.59
C ILE A 22 3.89 12.87 -6.47
N ALA A 23 2.61 12.87 -6.80
CA ALA A 23 1.53 12.97 -5.80
C ALA A 23 1.17 11.61 -5.19
N CYS A 24 1.39 10.53 -5.94
CA CYS A 24 1.11 9.17 -5.48
C CYS A 24 1.99 8.14 -6.19
N VAL A 25 2.18 6.99 -5.55
CA VAL A 25 2.77 5.76 -6.09
C VAL A 25 1.72 4.64 -6.14
N VAL A 26 0.79 4.63 -5.18
CA VAL A 26 -0.34 3.68 -5.12
C VAL A 26 -1.65 4.42 -4.87
N SER A 27 -2.78 3.82 -5.28
CA SER A 27 -4.09 4.49 -5.17
C SER A 27 -4.53 4.76 -3.73
N ASP A 28 -4.05 3.99 -2.76
CA ASP A 28 -4.36 4.18 -1.33
C ASP A 28 -3.76 5.50 -0.77
N GLU A 29 -2.86 6.15 -1.52
CA GLU A 29 -2.32 7.49 -1.19
C GLU A 29 -3.25 8.62 -1.68
N CYS A 30 -4.27 8.32 -2.48
CA CYS A 30 -5.22 9.27 -3.05
C CYS A 30 -6.54 9.33 -2.26
N HIS A 31 -7.40 10.28 -2.61
CA HIS A 31 -8.76 10.31 -2.06
C HIS A 31 -9.54 9.04 -2.48
N TRP A 32 -10.52 8.61 -1.69
CA TRP A 32 -11.27 7.35 -1.91
C TRP A 32 -12.03 7.27 -3.25
N THR A 33 -12.25 8.43 -3.91
CA THR A 33 -12.86 8.55 -5.24
C THR A 33 -11.85 8.67 -6.38
N GLU A 34 -10.56 8.75 -6.06
CA GLU A 34 -9.48 8.95 -7.02
C GLU A 34 -8.63 7.70 -7.12
N TRP A 35 -7.80 7.60 -8.14
CA TRP A 35 -6.83 6.53 -8.29
C TRP A 35 -5.45 7.11 -8.55
N CYS A 36 -4.40 6.32 -8.32
CA CYS A 36 -3.08 6.75 -8.71
C CYS A 36 -2.82 6.40 -10.17
N TYR A 37 -2.72 7.41 -11.03
CA TYR A 37 -2.43 7.26 -12.45
C TYR A 37 -1.37 8.26 -12.88
N GLN A 38 -0.28 7.77 -13.49
CA GLN A 38 0.87 8.59 -13.90
C GLN A 38 1.41 9.47 -12.75
N ASN A 39 1.52 8.89 -11.55
CA ASN A 39 1.96 9.54 -10.31
C ASN A 39 1.09 10.72 -9.87
N LYS A 40 -0.18 10.76 -10.30
CA LYS A 40 -1.16 11.78 -9.93
C LYS A 40 -2.45 11.11 -9.45
N CYS A 41 -3.09 11.72 -8.46
CA CYS A 41 -4.43 11.36 -8.06
C CYS A 41 -5.42 11.93 -9.06
N ASP A 42 -6.23 11.06 -9.65
CA ASP A 42 -7.17 11.43 -10.72
C ASP A 42 -8.51 10.70 -10.58
N LEU A 43 -9.59 11.25 -11.12
CA LEU A 43 -10.92 10.65 -11.10
C LEU A 43 -11.05 9.61 -12.22
N PRO A 44 -11.13 8.31 -11.95
CA PRO A 44 -10.99 7.30 -12.99
C PRO A 44 -12.17 7.21 -13.97
N CYS A 45 -13.33 7.77 -13.61
CA CYS A 45 -14.55 7.59 -14.38
C CYS A 45 -14.56 8.23 -15.78
N HIS A 46 -13.75 9.26 -16.02
CA HIS A 46 -13.68 9.89 -17.34
C HIS A 46 -13.08 8.98 -18.43
N LEU A 47 -12.41 7.90 -18.01
CA LEU A 47 -11.80 6.91 -18.91
C LEU A 47 -12.77 5.78 -19.28
N LEU A 48 -13.95 5.71 -18.65
CA LEU A 48 -14.89 4.61 -18.80
C LEU A 48 -16.17 5.05 -19.53
N GLN A 49 -16.41 4.47 -20.71
CA GLN A 49 -17.62 4.73 -21.49
C GLN A 49 -18.75 3.79 -21.06
N CYS A 50 -19.31 4.01 -19.87
CA CYS A 50 -20.22 3.05 -19.24
C CYS A 50 -21.50 2.78 -20.02
N GLU A 51 -21.99 3.72 -20.82
CA GLU A 51 -23.16 3.52 -21.69
C GLU A 51 -22.95 2.42 -22.74
N GLN A 52 -21.69 2.14 -23.11
CA GLN A 52 -21.34 1.06 -24.03
C GLN A 52 -21.20 -0.30 -23.33
N VAL A 53 -20.94 -0.29 -22.02
CA VAL A 53 -20.78 -1.49 -21.20
C VAL A 53 -22.12 -1.96 -20.65
N LYS A 54 -22.96 -1.02 -20.19
CA LYS A 54 -24.31 -1.27 -19.65
C LYS A 54 -25.28 -0.21 -20.18
N PRO A 55 -26.45 -0.61 -20.71
CA PRO A 55 -27.50 0.35 -21.07
C PRO A 55 -27.91 1.22 -19.88
N ASN A 56 -27.94 2.54 -20.07
CA ASN A 56 -28.13 3.55 -19.00
C ASN A 56 -27.09 3.45 -17.87
N GLY A 57 -25.92 2.90 -18.19
CA GLY A 57 -24.82 2.75 -17.27
C GLY A 57 -24.13 4.09 -17.00
N PHE A 58 -23.83 4.36 -15.74
CA PHE A 58 -22.95 5.45 -15.33
C PHE A 58 -21.80 4.90 -14.50
N CYS A 59 -20.73 5.67 -14.44
CA CYS A 59 -19.55 5.29 -13.67
C CYS A 59 -19.67 5.73 -12.21
N ILE A 60 -19.25 4.86 -11.31
CA ILE A 60 -18.98 5.16 -9.90
C ILE A 60 -17.56 4.70 -9.56
N VAL A 61 -17.02 5.19 -8.45
CA VAL A 61 -15.71 4.73 -7.96
C VAL A 61 -15.90 3.87 -6.72
N ARG A 62 -15.28 2.69 -6.71
CA ARG A 62 -15.21 1.77 -5.57
C ARG A 62 -13.76 1.34 -5.39
N HIS A 63 -13.20 1.57 -4.21
CA HIS A 63 -11.81 1.20 -3.88
C HIS A 63 -10.82 1.75 -4.90
N HIS A 64 -10.92 3.04 -5.21
CA HIS A 64 -10.09 3.69 -6.22
C HIS A 64 -10.22 3.10 -7.64
N LEU A 65 -11.23 2.27 -7.94
CA LEU A 65 -11.45 1.67 -9.26
C LEU A 65 -12.79 2.13 -9.85
N PRO A 66 -12.84 2.44 -11.16
CA PRO A 66 -14.08 2.81 -11.83
C PRO A 66 -14.93 1.57 -12.09
N PHE A 67 -16.23 1.64 -11.77
CA PHE A 67 -17.20 0.59 -12.00
C PHE A 67 -18.42 1.14 -12.75
N CYS A 68 -18.82 0.46 -13.82
CA CYS A 68 -20.08 0.77 -14.50
C CYS A 68 -21.26 0.12 -13.78
N THR A 69 -22.24 0.94 -13.42
CA THR A 69 -23.46 0.49 -12.74
C THR A 69 -24.69 1.20 -13.30
N THR A 70 -25.88 0.75 -12.88
CA THR A 70 -27.16 1.36 -13.21
C THR A 70 -27.87 1.85 -11.94
N ALA A 71 -28.90 2.68 -12.09
CA ALA A 71 -29.69 3.16 -10.95
C ALA A 71 -30.36 2.01 -10.19
N VAL A 72 -30.80 0.97 -10.92
CA VAL A 72 -31.42 -0.22 -10.34
C VAL A 72 -30.42 -1.02 -9.50
N GLU A 73 -29.21 -1.23 -10.01
CA GLU A 73 -28.13 -1.89 -9.27
C GLU A 73 -27.74 -1.09 -8.02
N LEU A 74 -27.59 0.24 -8.12
CA LEU A 74 -27.33 1.07 -6.95
C LEU A 74 -28.42 0.95 -5.89
N GLN A 75 -29.68 0.92 -6.30
CA GLN A 75 -30.80 0.76 -5.37
C GLN A 75 -30.76 -0.61 -4.70
N ARG A 76 -30.44 -1.66 -5.45
CA ARG A 76 -30.23 -3.01 -4.90
C ARG A 76 -29.10 -3.01 -3.89
N ASP A 77 -27.97 -2.40 -4.22
CA ASP A 77 -26.79 -2.30 -3.36
C ASP A 77 -27.10 -1.56 -2.05
N ALA A 78 -27.91 -0.49 -2.12
CA ALA A 78 -28.40 0.20 -0.93
C ALA A 78 -29.31 -0.69 -0.07
N GLN A 79 -30.18 -1.50 -0.68
CA GLN A 79 -31.05 -2.43 0.04
C GLN A 79 -30.27 -3.56 0.72
N VAL A 80 -29.23 -4.09 0.07
CA VAL A 80 -28.33 -5.11 0.65
C VAL A 80 -27.68 -4.55 1.91
N ARG A 81 -27.06 -3.37 1.84
CA ARG A 81 -26.46 -2.70 3.00
C ARG A 81 -27.48 -2.42 4.10
N ALA A 82 -28.68 -1.95 3.75
CA ALA A 82 -29.73 -1.67 4.71
C ALA A 82 -30.21 -2.90 5.49
N ARG A 83 -29.95 -4.12 4.98
CA ARG A 83 -30.26 -5.40 5.63
C ARG A 83 -29.06 -6.01 6.36
N GLY A 84 -27.94 -5.29 6.44
CA GLY A 84 -26.69 -5.76 7.04
C GLY A 84 -25.84 -6.66 6.14
N GLY A 85 -26.14 -6.72 4.83
CA GLY A 85 -25.27 -7.34 3.86
C GLY A 85 -24.16 -6.41 3.38
N CYS A 86 -23.33 -6.91 2.48
CA CYS A 86 -22.21 -6.17 1.91
C CYS A 86 -22.25 -6.15 0.38
N ILE A 87 -21.62 -5.16 -0.21
CA ILE A 87 -21.39 -5.06 -1.66
C ILE A 87 -19.90 -5.06 -1.97
N SER A 88 -19.10 -4.66 -0.98
CA SER A 88 -17.65 -4.69 -1.00
C SER A 88 -17.11 -5.09 0.36
N SER A 89 -15.87 -5.61 0.41
CA SER A 89 -15.26 -5.99 1.68
C SER A 89 -15.08 -4.80 2.64
N LEU A 90 -14.99 -3.56 2.14
CA LEU A 90 -15.01 -2.36 2.99
C LEU A 90 -16.36 -2.12 3.70
N ASP A 91 -17.44 -2.78 3.29
CA ASP A 91 -18.70 -2.75 4.04
C ASP A 91 -18.64 -3.67 5.28
N CYS A 92 -17.60 -4.50 5.42
CA CYS A 92 -17.43 -5.48 6.49
C CYS A 92 -16.41 -5.04 7.54
N GLN A 93 -16.26 -5.81 8.63
CA GLN A 93 -15.22 -5.55 9.64
C GLN A 93 -13.82 -5.86 9.10
N GLU A 94 -12.77 -5.36 9.77
CA GLU A 94 -11.37 -5.45 9.31
C GLU A 94 -10.88 -6.87 9.02
N THR A 95 -11.43 -7.88 9.72
CA THR A 95 -11.08 -9.30 9.58
C THR A 95 -12.03 -10.08 8.68
N GLU A 96 -13.03 -9.41 8.14
CA GLU A 96 -14.07 -10.01 7.30
C GLU A 96 -13.90 -9.59 5.84
N TRP A 97 -14.45 -10.36 4.93
CA TRP A 97 -14.56 -10.00 3.51
C TRP A 97 -16.00 -10.13 3.03
N CYS A 98 -16.32 -9.44 1.94
CA CYS A 98 -17.64 -9.57 1.35
C CYS A 98 -17.68 -10.74 0.37
N MET A 99 -18.42 -11.78 0.74
CA MET A 99 -18.64 -12.96 -0.10
C MET A 99 -20.14 -13.18 -0.27
N ASN A 100 -20.63 -13.17 -1.51
CA ASN A 100 -22.05 -13.37 -1.83
C ASN A 100 -23.01 -12.48 -1.01
N GLU A 101 -22.66 -11.21 -0.83
CA GLU A 101 -23.42 -10.22 -0.06
C GLU A 101 -23.45 -10.46 1.46
N ILE A 102 -22.60 -11.35 1.97
CA ILE A 102 -22.43 -11.66 3.38
C ILE A 102 -21.01 -11.32 3.82
N CYS A 103 -20.89 -10.65 4.96
CA CYS A 103 -19.59 -10.49 5.63
C CYS A 103 -19.24 -11.81 6.31
N GLU A 104 -18.16 -12.44 5.84
CA GLU A 104 -17.63 -13.68 6.38
C GLU A 104 -16.22 -13.46 6.88
N ASP A 105 -15.76 -14.26 7.86
CA ASP A 105 -14.37 -14.24 8.28
C ASP A 105 -13.47 -14.59 7.08
N ALA A 106 -12.53 -13.68 6.76
CA ALA A 106 -11.72 -13.82 5.56
C ALA A 106 -10.79 -15.04 5.63
N CYS A 107 -10.36 -15.44 6.83
CA CYS A 107 -9.49 -16.59 7.05
C CYS A 107 -10.24 -17.93 7.08
N GLN A 108 -11.57 -17.93 7.21
CA GLN A 108 -12.38 -19.14 7.35
C GLN A 108 -12.21 -20.13 6.20
N GLN A 109 -11.98 -19.65 4.98
CA GLN A 109 -11.85 -20.48 3.79
C GLN A 109 -10.39 -20.75 3.38
N LEU A 110 -9.40 -20.17 4.08
CA LEU A 110 -7.99 -20.27 3.72
C LEU A 110 -7.24 -21.26 4.62
N ASP A 111 -6.89 -22.43 4.07
CA ASP A 111 -6.05 -23.41 4.78
C ASP A 111 -4.55 -23.08 4.66
N CYS A 112 -4.05 -22.30 5.62
CA CYS A 112 -2.62 -22.02 5.74
C CYS A 112 -1.80 -23.18 6.31
N SER A 113 -2.43 -24.14 7.01
CA SER A 113 -1.73 -25.23 7.69
C SER A 113 -1.20 -26.27 6.70
N SER A 114 -1.84 -26.39 5.53
CA SER A 114 -1.35 -27.21 4.41
C SER A 114 0.03 -26.79 3.88
N GLN A 115 0.49 -25.58 4.21
CA GLN A 115 1.74 -24.98 3.73
C GLN A 115 2.82 -24.88 4.84
N GLY A 116 2.71 -25.69 5.88
CA GLY A 116 3.64 -25.70 7.03
C GLY A 116 3.14 -24.87 8.21
N GLU A 117 4.06 -24.36 9.04
CA GLU A 117 3.71 -23.54 10.20
C GLU A 117 3.38 -22.10 9.78
N ARG A 118 2.20 -21.93 9.18
CA ARG A 118 1.69 -20.63 8.75
C ARG A 118 0.37 -20.32 9.46
N VAL A 119 0.16 -19.04 9.72
CA VAL A 119 -1.06 -18.50 10.29
C VAL A 119 -1.72 -17.59 9.27
N CYS A 120 -3.05 -17.64 9.17
CA CYS A 120 -3.78 -16.68 8.38
C CYS A 120 -3.78 -15.32 9.08
N GLN A 121 -3.47 -14.27 8.33
CA GLN A 121 -3.63 -12.89 8.76
C GLN A 121 -4.45 -12.16 7.71
N VAL A 122 -5.32 -11.27 8.15
CA VAL A 122 -6.10 -10.42 7.25
C VAL A 122 -5.35 -9.11 7.03
N THR A 123 -5.23 -8.67 5.79
CA THR A 123 -4.65 -7.37 5.41
C THR A 123 -5.55 -6.75 4.36
N ASN A 124 -6.15 -5.60 4.68
CA ASN A 124 -7.15 -4.94 3.83
C ASN A 124 -8.26 -5.91 3.39
N HIS A 125 -8.89 -6.60 4.35
CA HIS A 125 -9.91 -7.63 4.12
C HIS A 125 -9.47 -8.87 3.32
N HIS A 126 -8.20 -8.96 2.90
CA HIS A 126 -7.68 -10.12 2.18
C HIS A 126 -6.95 -11.08 3.13
N PRO A 127 -7.28 -12.39 3.09
CA PRO A 127 -6.58 -13.38 3.90
C PRO A 127 -5.23 -13.73 3.26
N ILE A 128 -4.17 -13.70 4.06
CA ILE A 128 -2.80 -13.98 3.64
C ILE A 128 -2.19 -14.97 4.63
N CYS A 129 -1.65 -16.09 4.13
CA CYS A 129 -0.85 -16.98 4.97
C CYS A 129 0.51 -16.35 5.22
N LYS A 130 0.85 -16.09 6.48
CA LYS A 130 2.19 -15.66 6.89
C LYS A 130 2.85 -16.76 7.72
N PRO A 131 4.19 -16.87 7.73
CA PRO A 131 4.87 -17.72 8.68
C PRO A 131 4.38 -17.42 10.10
N LYS A 132 4.14 -18.45 10.90
CA LYS A 132 3.89 -18.26 12.32
C LYS A 132 5.16 -17.68 12.93
N VAL A 133 5.12 -16.41 13.33
CA VAL A 133 6.20 -15.83 14.11
C VAL A 133 6.14 -16.54 15.46
N VAL A 134 7.13 -17.38 15.74
CA VAL A 134 7.27 -17.99 17.06
C VAL A 134 7.83 -16.88 17.95
N ASP A 135 6.94 -16.18 18.65
CA ASP A 135 7.28 -15.19 19.69
C ASP A 135 7.82 -15.87 20.96
N GLU A 136 8.74 -16.82 20.78
CA GLU A 136 9.66 -17.26 21.81
C GLU A 136 11.06 -17.02 21.27
N ILE A 137 11.48 -15.76 21.24
CA ILE A 137 12.90 -15.48 21.48
C ILE A 137 13.03 -15.59 23.00
N PRO A 138 13.71 -16.60 23.54
CA PRO A 138 13.98 -16.65 24.97
C PRO A 138 14.62 -15.34 25.39
N ASP A 139 14.05 -14.71 26.41
CA ASP A 139 14.48 -13.46 27.06
C ASP A 139 15.89 -13.57 27.71
N HIS A 140 16.67 -14.59 27.30
CA HIS A 140 17.91 -15.05 27.92
C HIS A 140 19.04 -15.30 26.92
N LEU A 141 18.87 -15.05 25.61
CA LEU A 141 19.99 -15.09 24.66
C LEU A 141 20.72 -13.74 24.69
N GLY A 142 21.49 -13.52 25.77
CA GLY A 142 22.13 -12.25 26.09
C GLY A 142 22.80 -11.54 24.91
N GLU A 143 22.54 -10.22 24.84
CA GLU A 143 23.19 -9.10 24.11
C GLU A 143 23.78 -9.28 22.70
N LYS A 144 23.81 -10.48 22.09
CA LYS A 144 24.54 -10.72 20.83
C LYS A 144 23.85 -11.65 19.84
N HIS A 145 22.70 -12.25 20.16
CA HIS A 145 22.00 -13.13 19.23
C HIS A 145 20.88 -12.42 18.47
N CYS A 146 20.75 -12.74 17.18
CA CYS A 146 19.73 -12.18 16.29
C CYS A 146 19.18 -13.26 15.35
N THR A 147 17.96 -13.07 14.86
CA THR A 147 17.35 -13.81 13.75
C THR A 147 17.16 -12.93 12.52
N ASN A 148 17.18 -11.60 12.68
CA ASN A 148 17.21 -10.64 11.59
C ASN A 148 17.96 -9.35 12.00
N SER A 149 18.38 -8.54 11.03
CA SER A 149 19.20 -7.34 11.28
C SER A 149 18.47 -6.22 12.03
N TYR A 150 17.14 -6.21 12.12
CA TYR A 150 16.40 -5.18 12.90
C TYR A 150 16.57 -5.33 14.41
N GLN A 151 17.07 -6.48 14.86
CA GLN A 151 17.36 -6.75 16.27
C GLN A 151 18.75 -6.28 16.69
N CYS A 152 19.57 -5.83 15.73
CA CYS A 152 20.92 -5.36 15.98
C CYS A 152 20.93 -3.85 16.19
N GLU A 153 21.67 -3.38 17.20
CA GLU A 153 21.82 -1.95 17.45
C GLU A 153 22.67 -1.29 16.34
N GLY A 154 22.31 -0.05 15.99
CA GLY A 154 23.09 0.78 15.06
C GLY A 154 23.17 0.20 13.66
N SER A 155 24.40 0.12 13.13
CA SER A 155 24.68 -0.31 11.75
C SER A 155 25.08 -1.79 11.64
N PHE A 156 24.83 -2.59 12.67
CA PHE A 156 25.17 -4.00 12.69
C PHE A 156 24.16 -4.83 11.87
N ILE A 157 24.63 -5.94 11.30
CA ILE A 157 23.78 -6.88 10.55
C ILE A 157 23.75 -8.24 11.24
N CYS A 158 22.63 -8.94 11.07
CA CYS A 158 22.52 -10.29 11.61
C CYS A 158 23.20 -11.30 10.69
N LEU A 159 24.31 -11.88 11.15
CA LEU A 159 25.08 -12.89 10.44
C LEU A 159 25.42 -14.05 11.37
N ASP A 160 25.06 -15.27 10.96
CA ASP A 160 25.24 -16.51 11.75
C ASP A 160 24.65 -16.39 13.16
N TYR A 161 23.45 -15.81 13.23
CA TYR A 161 22.74 -15.50 14.47
C TYR A 161 23.47 -14.54 15.40
N GLN A 162 24.43 -13.76 14.90
CA GLN A 162 25.13 -12.74 15.68
C GLN A 162 25.05 -11.37 15.01
N CYS A 163 24.86 -10.33 15.81
CA CYS A 163 24.99 -8.96 15.34
C CYS A 163 26.46 -8.66 15.08
N LYS A 164 26.84 -8.61 13.80
CA LYS A 164 28.22 -8.36 13.35
C LYS A 164 28.28 -7.04 12.63
N ASP A 165 29.39 -6.33 12.82
CA ASP A 165 29.71 -5.16 12.03
C ASP A 165 29.91 -5.60 10.56
N PRO A 166 29.10 -5.10 9.60
CA PRO A 166 29.28 -5.40 8.19
C PRO A 166 30.69 -5.03 7.70
N CYS A 167 31.29 -3.97 8.23
CA CYS A 167 32.59 -3.46 7.81
C CYS A 167 33.77 -4.36 8.19
N GLN A 168 33.58 -5.25 9.17
CA GLN A 168 34.59 -6.24 9.55
C GLN A 168 34.54 -7.51 8.70
N GLN A 169 33.52 -7.68 7.85
CA GLN A 169 33.36 -8.89 7.06
C GLN A 169 34.22 -8.90 5.79
N ASP A 170 34.92 -10.02 5.55
CA ASP A 170 35.86 -10.14 4.43
C ASP A 170 35.18 -10.06 3.05
N TRP A 171 33.90 -10.38 2.95
CA TRP A 171 33.14 -10.25 1.71
C TRP A 171 32.80 -8.78 1.41
N ILE A 172 32.60 -7.93 2.43
CA ILE A 172 32.40 -6.49 2.25
C ILE A 172 33.70 -5.81 1.83
N LYS A 173 34.86 -6.21 2.35
CA LYS A 173 36.17 -5.66 1.91
C LYS A 173 36.45 -5.86 0.42
N LYS A 174 35.81 -6.83 -0.24
CA LYS A 174 35.95 -7.10 -1.68
C LYS A 174 35.07 -6.19 -2.53
N ILE A 175 33.98 -5.68 -1.96
CA ILE A 175 33.08 -4.72 -2.60
C ILE A 175 33.59 -3.36 -2.14
N LYS A 176 34.22 -2.56 -3.00
CA LYS A 176 34.73 -1.22 -2.65
C LYS A 176 33.58 -0.24 -2.32
N GLY A 177 32.81 -0.52 -1.28
CA GLY A 177 31.75 0.31 -0.73
C GLY A 177 32.25 1.06 0.50
N PRO A 178 31.66 2.23 0.82
CA PRO A 178 32.15 3.07 1.89
C PRO A 178 31.62 2.57 3.23
N CYS A 179 32.44 1.81 3.92
CA CYS A 179 32.44 1.83 5.38
C CYS A 179 33.09 3.15 5.79
N TYR A 180 32.27 4.15 6.14
CA TYR A 180 32.75 5.41 6.66
C TYR A 180 33.19 5.20 8.13
N GLU A 181 34.45 5.51 8.43
CA GLU A 181 35.00 5.58 9.80
C GLU A 181 34.45 6.80 10.56
#